data_AF-A0A454AP55-F1
#
_entry.id   AF-A0A454AP55-F1
#
_cell.length_a   1.000
_cell.length_b   1.000
_cell.length_c   1.000
_cell.angle_alpha   90.00
_cell.angle_beta   90.00
_cell.angle_gamma   90.00
#
_symmetry.space_group_name_H-M   'P 1'
#
loop_
_entity.id
_entity.type
_entity.pdbx_description
1 polymer ?
#
loop_
_entity_poly.entity_id
_entity_poly.type
_entity_poly.pdbx_seq_one_letter_code
_entity_poly.pdbx_strand_id
1 'polypeptide(L)'
;MANFKKVKKGRNLRRKCELCETNIEYVDYKNVEFITKFISGIGQIKPHASTGTCARHQRKVANAIKRARFMALIPYTKDKIRVLAPAAGVNAAQPAAEKAKKEATPAQ
;
A
#
# COMPACT_ATOMS: atom_id res chain seq x y z
N MET A 1 -0.51 -43.47 -12.16
CA MET A 1 -0.90 -42.39 -11.21
C MET A 1 0.24 -41.38 -11.15
N ALA A 2 0.05 -40.16 -11.68
CA ALA A 2 1.13 -39.20 -11.86
C ALA A 2 1.50 -38.50 -10.53
N ASN A 3 2.75 -38.64 -10.09
CA ASN A 3 3.27 -38.00 -8.89
C ASN A 3 3.66 -36.55 -9.18
N PHE A 4 2.77 -35.60 -8.82
CA PHE A 4 3.10 -34.18 -8.76
C PHE A 4 4.07 -33.90 -7.62
N LYS A 5 5.36 -34.17 -7.85
CA LYS A 5 6.44 -33.78 -6.92
C LYS A 5 6.55 -32.25 -6.92
N LYS A 6 5.77 -31.57 -6.08
CA LYS A 6 5.93 -30.14 -5.81
C LYS A 6 7.32 -29.93 -5.22
N VAL A 7 8.27 -29.56 -6.06
CA VAL A 7 9.57 -29.04 -5.64
C VAL A 7 9.27 -27.74 -4.90
N LYS A 8 9.24 -27.79 -3.56
CA LYS A 8 9.26 -26.60 -2.72
C LYS A 8 10.62 -25.95 -2.94
N LYS A 9 10.72 -25.08 -3.96
CA LYS A 9 11.93 -24.32 -4.25
C LYS A 9 12.24 -23.49 -3.00
N GLY A 10 13.25 -23.92 -2.26
CA GLY A 10 13.71 -23.26 -1.04
C GLY A 10 14.03 -21.81 -1.35
N ARG A 11 13.19 -20.90 -0.88
CA ARG A 11 13.49 -19.46 -0.87
C ARG A 11 13.82 -19.03 0.55
N ASN A 12 14.68 -19.79 1.22
CA ASN A 12 15.30 -19.38 2.48
C ASN A 12 16.43 -18.38 2.23
N LEU A 13 16.23 -17.42 1.32
CA LEU A 13 17.06 -16.23 1.32
C LEU A 13 16.56 -15.40 2.50
N ARG A 14 17.27 -15.49 3.63
CA ARG A 14 17.04 -14.66 4.81
C ARG A 14 17.21 -13.20 4.36
N ARG A 15 16.09 -12.54 4.06
CA ARG A 15 16.09 -11.10 3.78
C ARG A 15 16.54 -10.41 5.06
N LYS A 16 17.52 -9.52 4.94
CA LYS A 16 18.01 -8.73 6.07
C LYS A 16 16.89 -7.74 6.45
N CYS A 17 16.70 -7.54 7.74
CA CYS A 17 15.64 -6.68 8.23
C CYS A 17 16.04 -5.22 8.10
N GLU A 18 15.30 -4.47 7.29
CA GLU A 18 15.52 -3.03 7.05
C GLU A 18 15.49 -2.21 8.36
N LEU A 19 14.61 -2.56 9.31
CA LEU A 19 14.52 -1.87 10.62
C LEU A 19 15.73 -2.15 11.52
N CYS A 20 16.36 -3.33 11.37
CA CYS A 20 17.61 -3.62 12.09
C CYS A 20 18.77 -2.79 11.54
N GLU A 21 18.83 -2.61 10.23
CA GLU A 21 19.92 -1.85 9.59
C GLU A 21 19.84 -0.35 9.90
N THR A 22 18.62 0.17 9.91
CA THR A 22 18.34 1.57 10.25
C THR A 22 18.38 1.85 11.76
N ASN A 23 18.60 0.83 12.59
CA ASN A 23 18.61 0.92 14.06
C ASN A 23 17.41 1.65 14.65
N ILE A 24 16.22 1.45 14.06
CA ILE A 24 15.00 2.06 14.56
C ILE A 24 14.52 1.28 15.79
N GLU A 25 14.75 1.85 16.98
CA GLU A 25 14.38 1.20 18.22
C GLU A 25 12.86 1.30 18.48
N TYR A 26 12.25 2.42 18.12
CA TYR A 26 10.82 2.68 18.34
C TYR A 26 10.12 3.03 17.02
N VAL A 27 8.97 2.38 16.79
CA VAL A 27 8.12 2.65 15.62
C VAL A 27 6.94 3.50 16.08
N ASP A 28 7.01 4.79 15.76
CA ASP A 28 5.94 5.74 16.05
C ASP A 28 4.67 5.44 15.26
N TYR A 29 3.52 5.41 15.95
CA TYR A 29 2.21 5.21 15.31
C TYR A 29 1.73 6.45 14.54
N LYS A 30 2.33 7.63 14.81
CA LYS A 30 1.98 8.91 14.19
C LYS A 30 2.52 9.04 12.77
N ASN A 31 3.61 8.33 12.45
CA ASN A 31 4.20 8.36 11.12
C ASN A 31 3.44 7.42 10.18
N VAL A 32 2.39 7.95 9.55
CA VAL A 32 1.51 7.18 8.65
C VAL A 32 2.28 6.67 7.43
N GLU A 33 3.21 7.45 6.89
CA GLU A 33 3.99 7.07 5.71
C GLU A 33 4.86 5.85 5.96
N PHE A 34 5.50 5.78 7.12
CA PHE A 34 6.31 4.64 7.52
C PHE A 34 5.45 3.38 7.71
N ILE A 35 4.34 3.50 8.43
CA ILE A 35 3.47 2.38 8.77
C ILE A 35 2.75 1.82 7.53
N THR A 36 2.38 2.68 6.59
CA THR A 36 1.66 2.29 5.37
C THR A 36 2.46 1.29 4.52
N LYS A 37 3.80 1.34 4.57
CA LYS A 37 4.68 0.37 3.88
C LYS A 37 4.45 -1.07 4.36
N PHE A 38 4.11 -1.26 5.64
CA PHE A 38 3.87 -2.56 6.27
C PHE A 38 2.42 -3.04 6.16
N ILE A 39 1.57 -2.29 5.46
CA ILE A 39 0.15 -2.59 5.27
C ILE A 39 -0.11 -2.93 3.80
N SER A 40 -1.06 -3.82 3.54
CA SER A 40 -1.52 -4.17 2.19
C SER A 40 -2.49 -3.12 1.67
N GLY A 41 -2.77 -3.12 0.35
CA GLY A 41 -3.78 -2.21 -0.22
C GLY A 41 -5.17 -2.34 0.39
N ILE A 42 -5.49 -3.47 1.04
CA ILE A 42 -6.77 -3.75 1.73
C ILE A 42 -6.76 -3.20 3.16
N GLY A 43 -5.61 -2.74 3.67
CA GLY A 43 -5.47 -2.36 5.08
C GLY A 43 -5.00 -3.49 5.99
N GLN A 44 -4.76 -4.72 5.49
CA GLN A 44 -4.24 -5.83 6.30
C GLN A 44 -2.75 -5.69 6.60
N ILE A 45 -2.30 -6.14 7.78
CA ILE A 45 -0.87 -6.13 8.14
C ILE A 45 -0.14 -7.16 7.29
N LYS A 46 0.93 -6.76 6.59
CA LYS A 46 1.73 -7.69 5.78
C LYS A 46 2.45 -8.71 6.68
N PRO A 47 2.55 -9.98 6.27
CA PRO A 47 3.31 -10.98 7.02
C PRO A 47 4.81 -10.64 6.97
N HIS A 48 5.54 -11.01 8.03
CA HIS A 48 6.99 -10.78 8.14
C HIS A 48 7.78 -11.37 6.96
N ALA A 49 7.30 -12.46 6.34
CA ALA A 49 7.92 -13.07 5.16
C ALA A 49 7.87 -12.16 3.92
N SER A 50 6.86 -11.30 3.80
CA SER A 50 6.74 -10.35 2.70
C SER A 50 7.63 -9.12 2.92
N THR A 51 7.71 -8.64 4.16
CA THR A 51 8.43 -7.42 4.55
C THR A 51 9.89 -7.67 4.89
N GLY A 52 10.31 -8.92 5.15
CA GLY A 52 11.69 -9.24 5.55
C GLY A 52 12.03 -8.78 6.97
N THR A 53 11.03 -8.48 7.80
CA THR A 53 11.23 -7.95 9.16
C THR A 53 11.57 -9.04 10.17
N CYS A 54 12.46 -8.75 11.12
CA CYS A 54 12.72 -9.61 12.27
C CYS A 54 11.47 -9.74 13.14
N ALA A 55 11.30 -10.89 13.82
CA ALA A 55 10.13 -11.14 14.67
C ALA A 55 9.92 -10.08 15.76
N ARG A 56 11.01 -9.55 16.35
CA ARG A 56 10.95 -8.47 17.35
C ARG A 56 10.38 -7.18 16.75
N HIS A 57 10.89 -6.76 15.60
CA HIS A 57 10.44 -5.56 14.90
C HIS A 57 9.02 -5.70 14.37
N GLN A 58 8.64 -6.88 13.87
CA GLN A 58 7.27 -7.13 13.42
C GLN A 58 6.25 -6.93 14.55
N ARG A 59 6.56 -7.34 15.80
CA ARG A 59 5.68 -7.10 16.96
C ARG A 59 5.56 -5.61 17.27
N LYS A 60 6.66 -4.85 17.22
CA LYS A 60 6.67 -3.40 17.42
C LYS A 60 5.82 -2.69 16.35
N VAL A 61 6.02 -3.03 15.07
CA VAL A 61 5.25 -2.50 13.94
C VAL A 61 3.77 -2.85 14.08
N ALA A 62 3.43 -4.10 14.43
CA ALA A 62 2.04 -4.51 14.62
C ALA A 62 1.34 -3.72 15.75
N ASN A 63 2.05 -3.44 16.84
CA ASN A 63 1.52 -2.61 17.93
C ASN A 63 1.32 -1.16 17.50
N ALA A 64 2.27 -0.59 16.74
CA ALA A 64 2.14 0.74 16.18
C ALA A 64 0.93 0.85 15.23
N ILE A 65 0.74 -0.14 14.33
CA ILE A 65 -0.43 -0.21 13.44
C ILE A 65 -1.75 -0.27 14.22
N LYS A 66 -1.81 -1.11 15.26
CA LYS A 66 -3.02 -1.23 16.09
C LYS A 66 -3.38 0.10 16.78
N ARG A 67 -2.36 0.81 17.30
CA ARG A 67 -2.55 2.15 17.89
C ARG A 67 -3.02 3.17 16.84
N ALA A 68 -2.37 3.19 15.68
CA ALA A 68 -2.76 4.09 14.58
C ALA A 68 -4.21 3.87 14.12
N ARG A 69 -4.66 2.61 14.08
CA ARG A 69 -6.05 2.26 13.77
C ARG A 69 -7.04 2.71 14.84
N PHE A 70 -6.68 2.56 16.12
CA PHE A 70 -7.52 3.05 17.22
C PHE A 70 -7.68 4.58 17.17
N MET A 71 -6.65 5.29 16.74
CA MET A 71 -6.67 6.75 16.56
C MET A 71 -7.19 7.20 15.19
N ALA A 72 -7.78 6.29 14.41
CA ALA A 72 -8.34 6.55 13.08
C ALA A 72 -7.36 7.15 12.04
N LEU A 73 -6.04 7.03 12.25
CA LEU A 73 -5.04 7.48 11.27
C LEU A 73 -4.97 6.55 10.03
N ILE A 74 -5.37 5.29 10.20
CA ILE A 74 -5.29 4.25 9.18
C ILE A 74 -6.58 3.42 9.22
N PRO A 75 -7.18 3.06 8.06
CA PRO A 75 -8.38 2.24 8.03
C PRO A 75 -8.12 0.77 8.38
N TYR A 76 -9.13 0.11 8.94
CA TYR A 76 -9.12 -1.34 9.19
C TYR A 76 -9.23 -2.15 7.90
N THR A 77 -10.10 -1.70 6.99
CA THR A 77 -10.41 -2.33 5.72
C THR A 77 -10.54 -1.26 4.64
N LYS A 78 -9.94 -1.51 3.48
CA LYS A 78 -10.17 -0.77 2.24
C LYS A 78 -10.85 -1.71 1.26
N ASP A 79 -12.01 -1.31 0.76
CA ASP A 79 -12.72 -2.10 -0.22
C ASP A 79 -11.94 -2.12 -1.52
N LYS A 80 -11.69 -3.33 -2.03
CA LYS A 80 -11.35 -3.46 -3.44
C LYS A 80 -12.66 -3.29 -4.18
N ILE A 81 -12.94 -2.07 -4.62
CA ILE A 81 -13.99 -1.85 -5.59
C ILE A 81 -13.56 -2.64 -6.83
N ARG A 82 -14.08 -3.86 -6.97
CA ARG A 82 -14.08 -4.54 -8.25
C ARG A 82 -15.09 -3.75 -9.04
N VAL A 83 -14.59 -2.71 -9.71
CA VAL A 83 -15.32 -2.20 -10.87
C VAL A 83 -15.32 -3.39 -11.81
N LEU A 84 -16.36 -4.24 -11.71
CA LEU A 84 -16.84 -4.99 -12.85
C LEU A 84 -16.82 -3.96 -13.96
N ALA A 85 -16.03 -4.22 -15.01
CA ALA A 85 -15.81 -3.31 -16.12
C ALA A 85 -17.13 -2.54 -16.37
N PRO A 86 -17.11 -1.20 -16.39
CA PRO A 86 -18.35 -0.47 -16.61
C PRO A 86 -18.96 -1.04 -17.89
N ALA A 87 -20.11 -1.71 -17.75
CA ALA A 87 -20.89 -2.12 -18.90
C ALA A 87 -21.08 -0.84 -19.71
N ALA A 88 -20.67 -0.89 -20.97
CA ALA A 88 -20.67 0.18 -21.95
C ALA A 88 -21.54 1.41 -21.58
N GLY A 89 -20.89 2.58 -21.48
CA GLY A 89 -21.56 3.88 -21.59
C GLY A 89 -22.03 4.53 -20.29
N VAL A 90 -21.12 5.23 -19.61
CA VAL A 90 -21.48 6.50 -18.95
C VAL A 90 -20.52 7.57 -19.45
N ASN A 91 -20.91 8.19 -20.57
CA ASN A 91 -20.31 9.43 -21.02
C ASN A 91 -20.73 10.55 -20.06
N ALA A 92 -19.78 11.04 -19.29
CA ALA A 92 -19.77 12.41 -18.78
C ALA A 92 -18.32 12.89 -18.91
N ALA A 93 -17.94 13.25 -20.14
CA ALA A 93 -17.79 14.66 -20.49
C ALA A 93 -16.76 15.35 -19.58
N GLN A 94 -15.48 15.18 -19.93
CA GLN A 94 -14.51 16.24 -19.71
C GLN A 94 -14.73 17.24 -20.84
N PRO A 95 -15.41 18.40 -20.61
CA PRO A 95 -15.43 19.44 -21.63
C PRO A 95 -14.02 20.00 -21.74
N ALA A 96 -13.36 19.63 -22.84
CA ALA A 96 -12.18 20.27 -23.40
C ALA A 96 -12.52 21.72 -23.81
N ALA A 97 -12.62 22.63 -22.85
CA ALA A 97 -12.94 24.04 -23.07
C ALA A 97 -12.07 25.01 -22.25
N GLU A 98 -10.79 24.67 -22.03
CA GLU A 98 -9.80 25.59 -21.43
C GLU A 98 -8.55 25.75 -22.32
N LYS A 99 -8.73 25.61 -23.65
CA LYS A 99 -7.74 25.95 -24.68
C LYS A 99 -8.46 26.55 -25.88
N ALA A 100 -8.80 27.84 -25.82
CA ALA A 100 -9.10 28.75 -26.94
C ALA A 100 -9.99 29.91 -26.43
N LYS A 101 -9.39 30.93 -25.81
CA LYS A 101 -10.00 32.28 -25.63
C LYS A 101 -9.11 33.39 -25.01
N LYS A 102 -7.79 33.21 -24.85
CA LYS A 102 -6.90 34.32 -24.44
C LYS A 102 -5.73 34.62 -25.39
N GLU A 103 -5.71 33.99 -26.56
CA GLU A 103 -4.94 34.44 -27.71
C GLU A 103 -5.94 35.02 -28.72
N ALA A 104 -5.66 36.24 -29.19
CA ALA A 104 -6.48 37.11 -30.05
C ALA A 104 -7.51 38.04 -29.35
N THR A 105 -7.00 39.13 -28.76
CA THR A 105 -7.49 40.45 -29.16
C THR A 105 -6.29 41.33 -29.53
N PRO A 106 -6.14 41.72 -30.80
CA PRO A 106 -5.13 42.66 -31.29
C PRO A 106 -5.62 44.13 -31.21
N ALA A 107 -4.66 45.05 -31.15
CA ALA A 107 -4.72 46.47 -31.54
C ALA A 107 -5.73 47.40 -30.81
N GLN A 108 -5.21 48.23 -29.90
CA GLN A 108 -4.99 49.67 -30.11
C GLN A 108 -3.68 50.07 -29.41
#